data_AF-A0A0A2L7V0-F1
#
_entry.id   AF-A0A0A2L7V0-F1
#
_cell.length_a   1.000
_cell.length_b   1.000
_cell.length_c   1.000
_cell.angle_alpha   90.00
_cell.angle_beta   90.00
_cell.angle_gamma   90.00
#
_symmetry.space_group_name_H-M   'P 1'
#
loop_
_entity.id
_entity.type
_entity.pdbx_description
1 polymer ?
#
loop_
_entity_poly.entity_id
_entity_poly.type
_entity_poly.pdbx_seq_one_letter_code
_entity_poly.pdbx_strand_id
1 'polypeptide(L)'
;MLDDYKNIDASLSDKFSKKRGLPWGFSIYRCSYKDESAWSRLLQHLREKIESDLECNQRMDLLSHHQLVINDDIEKLNGATSHDIRDHFNAWVTDQLPQIVASPEVLESLQSDDNNGHGPQYFLGPRYNFCLFVDDFCLESLELFKNSLCGPVVKILSKPWGNLTPQEREYKIHPEWHDGETDDELEMVGWMYIPIHSLLRAVV
;
A
#
# COMPACT_ATOMS: atom_id res chain seq x y z
N MET A 1 -6.63 12.71 20.72
CA MET A 1 -6.02 11.40 20.42
C MET A 1 -7.14 10.37 20.39
N LEU A 2 -7.82 10.25 19.26
CA LEU A 2 -8.86 9.25 19.03
C LEU A 2 -8.75 8.86 17.56
N ASP A 3 -8.69 7.55 17.31
CA ASP A 3 -8.88 6.85 16.04
C ASP A 3 -7.72 6.52 15.07
N ASP A 4 -6.46 6.96 15.25
CA ASP A 4 -5.34 6.61 14.33
C ASP A 4 -5.10 5.09 14.10
N TYR A 5 -5.62 4.21 14.95
CA TYR A 5 -5.46 2.75 14.85
C TYR A 5 -6.77 2.00 14.61
N LYS A 6 -7.90 2.70 14.52
CA LYS A 6 -9.23 2.08 14.49
C LYS A 6 -9.41 1.12 13.33
N ASN A 7 -8.85 1.42 12.16
CA ASN A 7 -8.94 0.52 11.02
C ASN A 7 -8.08 -0.74 11.18
N ILE A 8 -6.92 -0.63 11.85
CA ILE A 8 -6.10 -1.79 12.21
C ILE A 8 -6.86 -2.63 13.24
N ASP A 9 -7.42 -2.00 14.28
CA ASP A 9 -8.20 -2.68 15.31
C ASP A 9 -9.47 -3.34 14.75
N ALA A 10 -10.23 -2.63 13.91
CA ALA A 10 -11.39 -3.16 13.22
C ALA A 10 -11.01 -4.34 12.33
N SER A 11 -9.91 -4.21 11.57
CA SER A 11 -9.40 -5.27 10.71
C SER A 11 -9.00 -6.53 11.49
N LEU A 12 -8.34 -6.37 12.64
CA LEU A 12 -7.88 -7.48 13.49
C LEU A 12 -9.01 -8.10 14.33
N SER A 13 -10.05 -7.32 14.66
CA SER A 13 -11.19 -7.77 15.46
C SER A 13 -12.32 -8.39 14.63
N ASP A 14 -12.33 -8.18 13.30
CA ASP A 14 -13.29 -8.82 12.39
C ASP A 14 -13.09 -10.34 12.35
N LYS A 15 -14.08 -11.04 12.90
CA LYS A 15 -14.13 -12.51 12.99
C LYS A 15 -15.18 -13.10 12.05
N PHE A 16 -15.96 -12.26 11.38
CA PHE A 16 -17.09 -12.69 10.55
C PHE A 16 -16.65 -12.82 9.10
N SER A 17 -15.82 -11.90 8.63
CA SER A 17 -15.38 -11.89 7.23
C SER A 17 -13.97 -12.48 7.06
N LYS A 18 -13.15 -12.52 8.12
CA LYS A 18 -11.75 -12.97 8.09
C LYS A 18 -11.40 -14.00 9.16
N LYS A 19 -10.36 -14.79 8.89
CA LYS A 19 -9.72 -15.65 9.89
C LYS A 19 -9.02 -14.82 10.96
N ARG A 20 -8.85 -15.41 12.14
CA ARG A 20 -8.18 -14.76 13.28
C ARG A 20 -6.66 -14.80 13.15
N GLY A 21 -6.00 -13.83 13.76
CA GLY A 21 -4.52 -13.80 13.85
C GLY A 21 -3.84 -13.48 12.53
N LEU A 22 -4.56 -12.90 11.56
CA LEU A 22 -3.95 -12.43 10.33
C LEU A 22 -3.00 -11.27 10.62
N PRO A 23 -1.87 -11.18 9.89
CA PRO A 23 -0.95 -10.08 10.03
C PRO A 23 -1.55 -8.78 9.48
N TRP A 24 -1.09 -7.65 10.01
CA TRP A 24 -1.30 -6.33 9.41
C TRP A 24 0.03 -5.79 8.87
N GLY A 25 0.00 -4.66 8.16
CA GLY A 25 1.16 -4.08 7.46
C GLY A 25 0.89 -3.95 5.97
N PHE A 26 1.95 -3.82 5.17
CA PHE A 26 1.84 -3.46 3.76
C PHE A 26 2.62 -4.42 2.85
N SER A 27 2.12 -4.57 1.63
CA SER A 27 2.92 -5.05 0.50
C SER A 27 3.73 -3.88 -0.07
N ILE A 28 5.03 -4.06 -0.20
CA ILE A 28 5.99 -3.04 -0.66
C ILE A 28 6.59 -3.54 -1.97
N TYR A 29 6.55 -2.69 -2.98
CA TYR A 29 7.11 -2.93 -4.30
C TYR A 29 8.33 -2.06 -4.50
N ARG A 30 9.47 -2.70 -4.71
CA ARG A 30 10.69 -2.03 -5.12
C ARG A 30 10.66 -1.83 -6.64
N CYS A 31 10.43 -0.60 -7.06
CA CYS A 31 10.33 -0.24 -8.48
C CYS A 31 11.56 0.52 -9.00
N SER A 32 12.39 1.04 -8.08
CA SER A 32 13.72 1.58 -8.39
C SER A 32 14.83 0.69 -7.83
N TYR A 33 15.82 0.43 -8.69
CA TYR A 33 17.02 -0.35 -8.39
C TYR A 33 18.29 0.50 -8.59
N LYS A 34 18.15 1.83 -8.68
CA LYS A 34 19.27 2.73 -8.96
C LYS A 34 20.20 2.94 -7.76
N ASP A 35 19.68 2.76 -6.55
CA ASP A 35 20.43 2.97 -5.30
C ASP A 35 20.05 1.95 -4.21
N GLU A 36 20.89 0.92 -4.07
CA GLU A 36 20.74 -0.12 -3.04
C GLU A 36 20.87 0.41 -1.60
N SER A 37 21.70 1.44 -1.41
CA SER A 37 21.93 2.04 -0.09
C SER A 37 20.71 2.84 0.34
N ALA A 38 20.17 3.67 -0.56
CA ALA A 38 18.92 4.38 -0.33
C ALA A 38 17.75 3.43 -0.05
N TRP A 39 17.61 2.36 -0.84
CA TRP A 39 16.59 1.34 -0.61
C TRP A 39 16.66 0.74 0.80
N SER A 40 17.86 0.32 1.21
CA SER A 40 18.10 -0.27 2.54
C SER A 40 17.76 0.71 3.67
N ARG A 41 18.14 1.98 3.53
CA ARG A 41 17.84 3.04 4.51
C ARG A 41 16.34 3.37 4.54
N LEU A 42 15.66 3.40 3.40
CA LEU A 42 14.22 3.66 3.34
C LEU A 42 13.45 2.56 4.08
N LEU A 43 13.77 1.29 3.83
CA LEU A 43 13.17 0.17 4.53
C LEU A 43 13.46 0.18 6.04
N GLN A 44 14.68 0.56 6.42
CA GLN A 44 15.04 0.72 7.83
C GLN A 44 14.19 1.82 8.49
N HIS A 45 14.12 3.01 7.88
CA HIS A 45 13.30 4.11 8.38
C HIS A 45 11.83 3.76 8.48
N LEU A 46 11.28 3.02 7.51
CA LEU A 46 9.90 2.55 7.57
C LEU A 46 9.65 1.69 8.81
N ARG A 47 10.53 0.71 9.07
CA ARG A 47 10.41 -0.19 10.22
C ARG A 47 10.56 0.55 11.54
N GLU A 48 11.60 1.37 11.68
CA GLU A 48 11.86 2.17 12.87
C GLU A 48 10.71 3.14 13.18
N LYS A 49 10.14 3.75 12.13
CA LYS A 49 9.03 4.68 12.32
C LYS A 49 7.76 3.97 12.77
N ILE A 50 7.44 2.81 12.20
CA ILE A 50 6.29 2.00 12.65
C ILE A 50 6.47 1.62 14.11
N GLU A 51 7.64 1.11 14.50
CA GLU A 51 7.93 0.73 15.88
C GLU A 51 7.84 1.94 16.83
N SER A 52 8.51 3.05 16.51
CA SER A 52 8.48 4.27 17.32
C SER A 52 7.08 4.86 17.46
N ASP A 53 6.26 4.85 16.41
CA ASP A 53 4.88 5.32 16.49
C ASP A 53 4.04 4.42 17.40
N LEU A 54 4.20 3.11 17.32
CA LEU A 54 3.51 2.18 18.22
C LEU A 54 3.95 2.36 19.67
N GLU A 55 5.23 2.58 19.94
CA GLU A 55 5.73 2.88 21.28
C GLU A 55 5.13 4.18 21.82
N CYS A 56 5.20 5.28 21.06
CA CYS A 56 4.69 6.59 21.46
C CYS A 56 3.19 6.55 21.77
N ASN A 57 2.44 5.72 21.05
CA ASN A 57 0.99 5.58 21.23
C ASN A 57 0.58 4.44 22.15
N GLN A 58 1.53 3.77 22.83
CA GLN A 58 1.27 2.64 23.73
C GLN A 58 0.54 1.47 23.05
N ARG A 59 0.85 1.22 21.77
CA ARG A 59 0.23 0.20 20.91
C ARG A 59 1.20 -0.92 20.48
N MET A 60 2.18 -1.22 21.33
CA MET A 60 3.15 -2.30 21.05
C MET A 60 2.53 -3.69 20.97
N ASP A 61 1.28 -3.85 21.44
CA ASP A 61 0.46 -5.04 21.20
C ASP A 61 0.34 -5.36 19.70
N LEU A 62 0.24 -4.32 18.87
CA LEU A 62 0.10 -4.46 17.42
C LEU A 62 1.39 -4.95 16.75
N LEU A 63 2.57 -4.61 17.27
CA LEU A 63 3.84 -4.92 16.61
C LEU A 63 4.03 -6.44 16.41
N SER A 64 3.52 -7.25 17.34
CA SER A 64 3.59 -8.71 17.29
C SER A 64 2.96 -9.35 16.04
N HIS A 65 1.99 -8.66 15.41
CA HIS A 65 1.28 -9.12 14.21
C HIS A 65 1.64 -8.26 12.98
N HIS A 66 2.61 -7.35 13.10
CA HIS A 66 3.04 -6.52 11.98
C HIS A 66 3.96 -7.32 11.05
N GLN A 67 3.64 -7.32 9.75
CA GLN A 67 4.45 -7.96 8.73
C GLN A 67 4.44 -7.13 7.45
N LEU A 68 5.64 -6.83 6.96
CA LEU A 68 5.82 -6.28 5.61
C LEU A 68 6.02 -7.41 4.61
N VAL A 69 5.41 -7.31 3.43
CA VAL A 69 5.66 -8.19 2.29
C VAL A 69 6.54 -7.42 1.32
N ILE A 70 7.78 -7.86 1.12
CA ILE A 70 8.72 -7.19 0.23
C ILE A 70 8.70 -7.90 -1.12
N ASN A 71 8.33 -7.17 -2.18
CA ASN A 71 8.40 -7.61 -3.56
C ASN A 71 9.62 -6.95 -4.20
N ASP A 72 10.69 -7.74 -4.33
CA ASP A 72 12.00 -7.32 -4.84
C ASP A 72 12.40 -8.31 -5.96
N ASP A 73 12.08 -7.93 -7.19
CA ASP A 73 12.28 -8.71 -8.41
C ASP A 73 12.65 -7.73 -9.54
N ILE A 74 13.95 -7.51 -9.71
CA ILE A 74 14.49 -6.52 -10.66
C ILE A 74 14.04 -6.77 -12.10
N GLU A 75 13.85 -8.02 -12.49
CA GLU A 75 13.47 -8.37 -13.86
C GLU A 75 12.04 -7.96 -14.18
N LYS A 76 11.17 -7.92 -13.18
CA LYS A 76 9.74 -7.60 -13.35
C LYS A 76 9.37 -6.19 -12.90
N LEU A 77 10.07 -5.66 -11.90
CA LEU A 77 9.62 -4.46 -11.19
C LEU A 77 10.46 -3.22 -11.51
N ASN A 78 11.65 -3.37 -12.10
CA ASN A 78 12.50 -2.21 -12.42
C ASN A 78 11.84 -1.33 -13.49
N GLY A 79 11.44 -0.12 -13.10
CA GLY A 79 10.72 0.80 -13.98
C GLY A 79 9.24 0.47 -14.20
N ALA A 80 8.65 -0.43 -13.40
CA ALA A 80 7.23 -0.73 -13.45
C ALA A 80 6.37 0.51 -13.16
N THR A 81 5.24 0.64 -13.86
CA THR A 81 4.28 1.75 -13.67
C THR A 81 3.38 1.50 -12.45
N SER A 82 2.62 2.52 -12.01
CA SER A 82 1.65 2.29 -10.92
C SER A 82 0.57 1.29 -11.32
N HIS A 83 0.21 1.22 -12.60
CA HIS A 83 -0.74 0.24 -13.15
C HIS A 83 -0.20 -1.19 -13.09
N ASP A 84 1.04 -1.41 -13.50
CA ASP A 84 1.68 -2.74 -13.43
C ASP A 84 1.69 -3.27 -12.00
N ILE A 85 1.99 -2.39 -11.04
CA ILE A 85 2.00 -2.74 -9.62
C ILE A 85 0.60 -2.98 -9.07
N ARG A 86 -0.41 -2.22 -9.49
CA ARG A 86 -1.81 -2.49 -9.10
C ARG A 86 -2.29 -3.83 -9.63
N ASP A 87 -1.97 -4.20 -10.86
CA ASP A 87 -2.32 -5.50 -11.43
C ASP A 87 -1.68 -6.64 -10.63
N HIS A 88 -0.38 -6.54 -10.37
CA HIS A 88 0.33 -7.53 -9.57
C HIS A 88 -0.24 -7.60 -8.14
N PHE A 89 -0.53 -6.46 -7.51
CA PHE A 89 -1.12 -6.41 -6.18
C PHE A 89 -2.52 -7.01 -6.15
N ASN A 90 -3.35 -6.74 -7.16
CA ASN A 90 -4.69 -7.32 -7.31
C ASN A 90 -4.64 -8.84 -7.44
N ALA A 91 -3.73 -9.36 -8.25
CA ALA A 91 -3.48 -10.80 -8.37
C ALA A 91 -3.01 -11.38 -7.03
N TRP A 92 -2.04 -10.75 -6.38
CA TRP A 92 -1.56 -11.19 -5.07
C TRP A 92 -2.67 -11.25 -4.02
N VAL A 93 -3.51 -10.21 -3.90
CA VAL A 93 -4.64 -10.23 -2.96
C VAL A 93 -5.62 -11.36 -3.30
N THR A 94 -5.91 -11.57 -4.59
CA THR A 94 -6.79 -12.65 -5.08
C THR A 94 -6.27 -14.03 -4.64
N ASP A 95 -4.97 -14.27 -4.80
CA ASP A 95 -4.33 -15.52 -4.38
C ASP A 95 -4.35 -15.73 -2.86
N GLN A 96 -4.36 -14.64 -2.08
CA GLN A 96 -4.47 -14.69 -0.62
C GLN A 96 -5.91 -14.97 -0.14
N LEU A 97 -6.96 -14.68 -0.93
CA LEU A 97 -8.36 -14.75 -0.49
C LEU A 97 -8.73 -16.06 0.23
N PRO A 98 -8.41 -17.26 -0.30
CA PRO A 98 -8.76 -18.52 0.35
C PRO A 98 -8.11 -18.71 1.74
N GLN A 99 -6.97 -18.05 1.96
CA GLN A 99 -6.24 -18.13 3.21
C GLN A 99 -6.74 -17.12 4.24
N ILE A 100 -7.35 -16.02 3.82
CA ILE A 100 -7.74 -14.92 4.71
C ILE A 100 -9.22 -14.91 5.10
N VAL A 101 -10.13 -15.37 4.24
CA VAL A 101 -11.57 -15.25 4.50
C VAL A 101 -12.07 -16.27 5.53
N ALA A 102 -13.09 -15.90 6.29
CA ALA A 102 -13.61 -16.73 7.37
C ALA A 102 -14.28 -18.03 6.88
N SER A 103 -14.90 -18.02 5.70
CA SER A 103 -15.63 -19.17 5.15
C SER A 103 -15.70 -19.17 3.62
N PRO A 104 -16.02 -20.32 2.99
CA PRO A 104 -16.23 -20.41 1.54
C PRO A 104 -17.34 -19.47 1.03
N GLU A 105 -18.40 -19.24 1.81
CA GLU A 105 -19.50 -18.33 1.43
C GLU A 105 -19.01 -16.87 1.32
N VAL A 106 -18.08 -16.46 2.19
CA VAL A 106 -17.42 -15.15 2.08
C VAL A 106 -16.53 -15.10 0.84
N LEU A 107 -15.80 -16.19 0.54
CA LEU A 107 -14.98 -16.26 -0.69
C LEU A 107 -15.84 -16.10 -1.94
N GLU A 108 -16.93 -16.86 -2.03
CA GLU A 108 -17.86 -16.83 -3.15
C GLU A 108 -18.45 -15.44 -3.31
N SER A 109 -18.88 -14.79 -2.22
CA SER A 109 -19.39 -13.41 -2.25
C SER A 109 -18.36 -12.39 -2.74
N LEU A 110 -17.07 -12.56 -2.41
CA LEU A 110 -16.00 -11.68 -2.88
C LEU A 110 -15.66 -11.90 -4.37
N GLN A 111 -15.93 -13.09 -4.90
CA GLN A 111 -15.64 -13.48 -6.28
C GLN A 111 -16.84 -13.27 -7.23
N SER A 112 -18.06 -13.26 -6.70
CA SER A 112 -19.30 -13.09 -7.48
C SER A 112 -19.63 -11.64 -7.82
N ASP A 113 -19.02 -10.67 -7.12
CA ASP A 113 -19.29 -9.25 -7.33
C ASP A 113 -18.45 -8.70 -8.49
N ASP A 114 -19.09 -8.57 -9.65
CA ASP A 114 -18.63 -7.90 -10.88
C ASP A 114 -18.58 -6.35 -10.74
N ASN A 115 -18.43 -5.85 -9.52
CA ASN A 115 -18.61 -4.44 -9.17
C ASN A 115 -17.37 -3.60 -9.49
N ASN A 116 -17.10 -3.33 -10.78
CA ASN A 116 -16.34 -2.18 -11.30
C ASN A 116 -15.18 -1.68 -10.40
N GLY A 117 -14.30 -2.56 -9.92
CA GLY A 117 -13.15 -2.21 -9.09
C GLY A 117 -13.43 -1.80 -7.63
N HIS A 118 -14.67 -1.50 -7.25
CA HIS A 118 -15.06 -1.12 -5.88
C HIS A 118 -15.42 -2.31 -4.97
N GLY A 119 -15.02 -3.52 -5.35
CA GLY A 119 -15.47 -4.76 -4.73
C GLY A 119 -15.44 -4.75 -3.19
N PRO A 120 -16.27 -5.58 -2.53
CA PRO A 120 -16.53 -5.56 -1.08
C PRO A 120 -15.30 -5.72 -0.15
N GLN A 121 -14.11 -5.82 -0.71
CA GLN A 121 -12.82 -6.08 -0.07
C GLN A 121 -12.31 -4.94 0.83
N TYR A 122 -13.01 -3.81 0.91
CA TYR A 122 -12.69 -2.72 1.85
C TYR A 122 -12.62 -3.21 3.30
N PHE A 123 -13.43 -4.21 3.69
CA PHE A 123 -13.40 -4.78 5.05
C PHE A 123 -12.15 -5.63 5.32
N LEU A 124 -11.39 -6.01 4.28
CA LEU A 124 -10.16 -6.79 4.46
C LEU A 124 -9.08 -5.99 5.19
N GLY A 125 -9.20 -4.65 5.20
CA GLY A 125 -8.31 -3.75 5.93
C GLY A 125 -7.12 -3.29 5.09
N PRO A 126 -6.26 -2.42 5.66
CA PRO A 126 -5.23 -1.71 4.90
C PRO A 126 -4.30 -2.60 4.07
N ARG A 127 -3.88 -3.75 4.62
CA ARG A 127 -2.96 -4.71 4.00
C ARG A 127 -3.41 -5.20 2.62
N TYR A 128 -4.72 -5.29 2.40
CA TYR A 128 -5.31 -5.84 1.17
C TYR A 128 -5.97 -4.78 0.31
N ASN A 129 -5.97 -3.51 0.75
CA ASN A 129 -6.54 -2.37 0.03
C ASN A 129 -5.49 -1.37 -0.44
N PHE A 130 -4.28 -1.41 0.14
CA PHE A 130 -3.20 -0.51 -0.23
C PHE A 130 -1.86 -1.26 -0.32
N CYS A 131 -1.03 -0.84 -1.26
CA CYS A 131 0.37 -1.23 -1.34
C CYS A 131 1.29 -0.01 -1.41
N LEU A 132 2.54 -0.19 -1.03
CA LEU A 132 3.58 0.83 -1.15
C LEU A 132 4.38 0.59 -2.43
N PHE A 133 4.55 1.64 -3.21
CA PHE A 133 5.31 1.70 -4.44
C PHE A 133 6.54 2.58 -4.17
N VAL A 134 7.74 2.03 -4.38
CA VAL A 134 8.99 2.73 -4.11
C VAL A 134 9.72 2.95 -5.43
N ASP A 135 9.63 4.18 -5.94
CA ASP A 135 10.34 4.67 -7.11
C ASP A 135 11.56 5.52 -6.74
N ASP A 136 12.17 6.11 -7.78
CA ASP A 136 13.33 6.98 -7.66
C ASP A 136 13.06 8.14 -6.69
N PHE A 137 11.89 8.77 -6.78
CA PHE A 137 11.55 9.91 -5.92
C PHE A 137 11.48 9.50 -4.45
N CYS A 138 10.93 8.33 -4.14
CA CYS A 138 10.93 7.79 -2.78
C CYS A 138 12.37 7.64 -2.23
N LEU A 139 13.31 7.15 -3.05
CA LEU A 139 14.71 7.00 -2.64
C LEU A 139 15.42 8.36 -2.47
N GLU A 140 15.23 9.27 -3.42
CA GLU A 140 15.78 10.64 -3.38
C GLU A 140 15.23 11.45 -2.21
N SER A 141 13.99 11.18 -1.80
CA SER A 141 13.32 11.86 -0.68
C SER A 141 14.08 11.75 0.64
N LEU A 142 14.90 10.70 0.82
CA LEU A 142 15.76 10.54 1.99
C LEU A 142 16.73 11.71 2.16
N GLU A 143 17.26 12.24 1.07
CA GLU A 143 18.19 13.38 1.11
C GLU A 143 17.44 14.71 0.98
N LEU A 144 16.45 14.78 0.08
CA LEU A 144 15.65 15.99 -0.13
C LEU A 144 14.94 16.46 1.15
N PHE A 145 14.48 15.52 1.96
CA PHE A 145 13.72 15.80 3.18
C PHE A 145 14.46 15.44 4.47
N LYS A 146 15.78 15.22 4.41
CA LYS A 146 16.60 14.85 5.58
C LYS A 146 16.45 15.80 6.77
N ASN A 147 16.29 17.09 6.49
CA ASN A 147 16.10 18.15 7.49
C ASN A 147 14.65 18.66 7.57
N SER A 148 13.74 18.04 6.83
CA SER A 148 12.31 18.39 6.85
C SER A 148 11.61 17.67 7.99
N LEU A 149 10.64 18.33 8.60
CA LEU A 149 9.75 17.68 9.57
C LEU A 149 8.92 16.55 8.95
N CYS A 150 8.73 16.58 7.63
CA CYS A 150 8.01 15.53 6.90
C CYS A 150 8.85 14.26 6.71
N GLY A 151 10.18 14.34 6.72
CA GLY A 151 11.04 13.20 6.42
C GLY A 151 10.80 12.58 5.04
N PRO A 152 11.36 11.38 4.78
CA PRO A 152 11.18 10.68 3.50
C PRO A 152 9.72 10.26 3.26
N VAL A 153 9.39 10.08 1.98
CA VAL A 153 8.05 9.69 1.51
C VAL A 153 8.05 8.31 0.88
N VAL A 154 6.87 7.71 0.82
CA VAL A 154 6.57 6.53 -0.01
C VAL A 154 5.33 6.82 -0.86
N LYS A 155 5.20 6.18 -2.03
CA LYS A 155 3.98 6.27 -2.85
C LYS A 155 3.01 5.19 -2.36
N ILE A 156 1.82 5.58 -1.92
CA ILE A 156 0.75 4.62 -1.58
C ILE A 156 -0.16 4.47 -2.79
N LEU A 157 -0.43 3.22 -3.20
CA LEU A 157 -1.38 2.90 -4.26
C LEU A 157 -2.65 2.30 -3.65
N SER A 158 -3.80 2.78 -4.09
CA SER A 158 -5.12 2.28 -3.72
C SER A 158 -5.57 1.18 -4.68
N LYS A 159 -6.03 0.06 -4.12
CA LYS A 159 -6.49 -1.11 -4.85
C LYS A 159 -7.66 -0.83 -5.81
N PRO A 160 -8.73 -0.11 -5.40
CA PRO A 160 -9.90 0.11 -6.24
C PRO A 160 -9.64 0.89 -7.53
N TRP A 161 -8.45 1.46 -7.69
CA TRP A 161 -7.99 2.18 -8.88
C TRP A 161 -7.18 1.30 -9.84
N GLY A 162 -7.26 -0.03 -9.71
CA GLY A 162 -6.58 -1.01 -10.56
C GLY A 162 -7.49 -1.70 -11.58
N ASN A 163 -6.89 -2.56 -12.43
CA ASN A 163 -7.55 -3.32 -13.51
C ASN A 163 -8.19 -2.47 -14.63
N LEU A 164 -7.59 -1.33 -14.96
CA LEU A 164 -7.95 -0.59 -16.16
C LEU A 164 -7.74 -1.49 -17.40
N THR A 165 -8.71 -1.47 -18.32
CA THR A 165 -8.60 -2.08 -19.64
C THR A 165 -7.44 -1.44 -20.43
N PRO A 166 -6.89 -2.12 -21.45
CA PRO A 166 -5.83 -1.55 -22.28
C PRO A 166 -6.20 -0.17 -22.87
N GLN A 167 -7.47 0.05 -23.20
CA GLN A 167 -7.96 1.32 -23.71
C GLN A 167 -7.98 2.42 -22.63
N GLU A 168 -8.39 2.09 -21.41
CA GLU A 168 -8.34 3.03 -20.27
C GLU A 168 -6.90 3.37 -19.86
N ARG A 169 -5.91 2.53 -20.20
CA ARG A 169 -4.49 2.84 -20.02
C ARG A 169 -3.87 3.61 -21.18
N GLU A 170 -4.58 3.75 -22.29
CA GLU A 170 -4.09 4.44 -23.49
C GLU A 170 -4.27 5.97 -23.38
N TYR A 171 -3.79 6.54 -22.28
CA TYR A 171 -3.72 7.99 -22.08
C TYR A 171 -2.28 8.47 -22.16
N LYS A 172 -2.12 9.72 -22.59
CA LYS A 172 -0.80 10.33 -22.74
C LYS A 172 -0.33 10.85 -21.39
N ILE A 173 0.52 10.10 -20.71
CA ILE A 173 1.25 10.59 -19.55
C ILE A 173 2.17 11.73 -20.01
N HIS A 174 1.96 12.93 -19.46
CA HIS A 174 2.85 14.05 -19.73
C HIS A 174 4.25 13.72 -19.19
N PRO A 175 5.35 14.05 -19.90
CA PRO A 175 6.72 13.70 -19.48
C PRO A 175 7.13 14.25 -18.11
N GLU A 176 6.43 15.28 -17.63
CA GLU A 176 6.68 15.94 -16.34
C GLU A 176 5.71 15.51 -15.24
N TRP A 177 4.74 14.63 -15.52
CA TRP A 177 3.75 14.17 -14.54
C TRP A 177 4.08 12.77 -14.02
N HIS A 178 3.80 12.54 -12.74
CA HIS A 178 4.15 11.31 -12.03
C HIS A 178 3.09 10.20 -12.13
N ASP A 179 2.38 10.12 -13.27
CA ASP A 179 1.33 9.12 -13.60
C ASP A 179 -0.14 9.56 -13.33
N GLY A 180 -0.58 10.68 -13.94
CA GLY A 180 -1.96 11.19 -13.95
C GLY A 180 -2.43 11.59 -15.37
N GLU A 181 -3.74 11.74 -15.59
CA GLU A 181 -4.31 12.13 -16.88
C GLU A 181 -4.23 13.64 -17.13
N THR A 182 -4.07 14.45 -16.08
CA THR A 182 -4.08 15.92 -16.10
C THR A 182 -2.97 16.53 -15.22
N ASP A 183 -2.75 17.85 -15.33
CA ASP A 183 -1.90 18.64 -14.42
C ASP A 183 -2.64 19.06 -13.14
N ASP A 184 -3.88 18.61 -12.94
CA ASP A 184 -4.64 18.92 -11.74
C ASP A 184 -4.07 18.17 -10.53
N GLU A 185 -3.48 18.91 -9.60
CA GLU A 185 -2.97 18.37 -8.33
C GLU A 185 -4.07 17.75 -7.45
N LEU A 186 -5.35 18.05 -7.74
CA LEU A 186 -6.53 17.47 -7.09
C LEU A 186 -7.08 16.25 -7.83
N GLU A 187 -6.47 15.85 -8.95
CA GLU A 187 -6.86 14.64 -9.67
C GLU A 187 -6.69 13.43 -8.74
N MET A 188 -7.79 12.74 -8.50
CA MET A 188 -7.76 11.47 -7.81
C MET A 188 -7.22 10.43 -8.78
N VAL A 189 -5.92 10.13 -8.69
CA VAL A 189 -5.23 9.14 -9.54
C VAL A 189 -5.05 7.79 -8.87
N GLY A 190 -5.70 7.61 -7.71
CA GLY A 190 -5.62 6.38 -6.92
C GLY A 190 -4.26 6.13 -6.26
N TRP A 191 -3.42 7.15 -6.21
CA TRP A 191 -2.14 7.12 -5.51
C TRP A 191 -1.79 8.50 -4.96
N MET A 192 -0.92 8.54 -3.96
CA MET A 192 -0.30 9.79 -3.50
C MET A 192 1.06 9.50 -2.88
N TYR A 193 1.96 10.48 -2.88
CA TYR A 193 3.13 10.43 -2.00
C TYR A 193 2.71 10.81 -0.58
N ILE A 194 3.20 10.04 0.37
CA ILE A 194 2.89 10.20 1.78
C ILE A 194 4.18 10.15 2.59
N PRO A 195 4.39 11.13 3.50
CA PRO A 195 5.43 11.05 4.51
C PRO A 195 5.35 9.73 5.29
N ILE A 196 6.47 9.05 5.49
CA ILE A 196 6.50 7.77 6.23
C ILE A 196 5.87 7.92 7.62
N HIS A 197 6.02 9.08 8.27
CA HIS A 197 5.43 9.35 9.58
C HIS A 197 3.89 9.46 9.60
N SER A 198 3.26 9.59 8.44
CA SER A 198 1.81 9.67 8.30
C SER A 198 1.20 8.33 7.90
N LEU A 199 2.02 7.32 7.61
CA LEU A 199 1.56 6.07 7.00
C LEU A 199 0.49 5.36 7.82
N LEU A 200 0.66 5.27 9.13
CA LEU A 200 -0.32 4.61 10.01
C LEU A 200 -1.65 5.38 10.11
N ARG A 201 -1.64 6.69 9.83
CA ARG A 201 -2.82 7.57 9.85
C ARG A 201 -3.57 7.62 8.53
N ALA A 202 -2.88 7.41 7.41
CA ALA A 202 -3.48 7.58 6.08
C ALA A 202 -4.31 6.38 5.60
N VAL A 203 -4.22 5.25 6.29
CA VAL A 203 -5.07 4.07 6.04
C VAL A 203 -6.21 3.93 7.06
N VAL A 204 -6.56 5.04 7.71
CA VAL A 204 -7.61 5.21 8.73
C VAL A 204 -8.85 5.87 8.12
#